data_AF-A0A935DKZ7-F1
#
_entry.id   AF-A0A935DKZ7-F1
#
_cell.length_a   1.000
_cell.length_b   1.000
_cell.length_c   1.000
_cell.angle_alpha   90.00
_cell.angle_beta   90.00
_cell.angle_gamma   90.00
#
_symmetry.space_group_name_H-M   'P 1'
#
loop_
_entity.id
_entity.type
_entity.pdbx_description
1 polymer ?
#
loop_
_entity_poly.entity_id
_entity_poly.type
_entity_poly.pdbx_seq_one_letter_code
_entity_poly.pdbx_strand_id
1 'polypeptide(L)'
;MCGRACAAGQACSGGACVGCGTGTSSCGAACVNLASNAAHCGTCGHACATGQACSSGVCVGCATGTMACGAGCTNLSTDNLNCGACGRACAAGQTCSAGICMGCLPGTNQCGSLCVNLSSNPANCGMCGHVCSTGQVCSIGVCSAGITCPTGTTACGTVCSSLSIDINNCGACGHACASGQSCSGGVCSDSTCPTGTTACGPVCTNLSIDRSNCGACGRACAVGQSCSSGTCTGGGTTCTLPAVPCGAGCSDTQNDPNNCGGCGTVCASGQLCVAGHCMSMSCGTGLTLCRDICANLQINTSNCGSCGHACAVGQTCMSGTCSGSSCPGTSLPCGALCVNPAIDPSNCGMCGRVCATGQTCVEGTCMTGSACGVFGTLCSGVCTNVRSDAANCGSCGIRCATGQICSIGVCGACAGTLCGTLCTDLAIDDANCGSCGHVCTRPMVCRSRVCVSPEEQD
;
A
#
# COMPACT_ATOMS: atom_id res chain seq x y z
N MET A 1 66.42 8.33 15.64
CA MET A 1 67.43 9.39 15.43
C MET A 1 66.78 10.50 14.62
N CYS A 2 66.72 11.73 15.12
CA CYS A 2 66.23 12.89 14.36
C CYS A 2 67.43 13.80 14.07
N GLY A 3 67.64 14.21 12.81
CA GLY A 3 68.72 15.15 12.43
C GLY A 3 69.67 14.71 11.30
N ARG A 4 69.52 13.52 10.72
CA ARG A 4 70.27 13.09 9.51
C ARG A 4 69.31 12.92 8.34
N ALA A 5 69.54 13.64 7.25
CA ALA A 5 68.77 13.47 6.01
C ALA A 5 69.11 12.11 5.38
N CYS A 6 68.10 11.45 4.81
CA CYS A 6 68.32 10.23 4.05
C CYS A 6 69.08 10.51 2.75
N ALA A 7 69.85 9.52 2.28
CA ALA A 7 70.53 9.63 1.00
C ALA A 7 69.51 9.69 -0.15
N ALA A 8 69.93 10.25 -1.30
CA ALA A 8 69.10 10.24 -2.51
C ALA A 8 68.67 8.80 -2.85
N GLY A 9 67.38 8.58 -3.12
CA GLY A 9 66.82 7.23 -3.29
C GLY A 9 66.11 6.66 -2.06
N GLN A 10 66.17 7.33 -0.90
CA GLN A 10 65.62 6.82 0.36
C GLN A 10 64.66 7.83 1.02
N ALA A 11 63.57 7.32 1.60
CA ALA A 11 62.64 8.08 2.43
C ALA A 11 62.73 7.65 3.90
N CYS A 12 62.45 8.57 4.82
CA CYS A 12 62.41 8.27 6.24
C CYS A 12 61.08 7.58 6.59
N SER A 13 61.14 6.35 7.09
CA SER A 13 59.99 5.62 7.63
C SER A 13 60.37 5.00 8.98
N GLY A 14 59.60 5.32 10.02
CA GLY A 14 59.87 4.81 11.37
C GLY A 14 61.23 5.22 11.97
N GLY A 15 61.83 6.31 11.48
CA GLY A 15 63.16 6.77 11.93
C GLY A 15 64.34 6.07 11.26
N ALA A 16 64.12 5.29 10.20
CA ALA A 16 65.14 4.68 9.35
C ALA A 16 64.99 5.12 7.89
N CYS A 17 66.10 5.16 7.15
CA CYS A 17 66.10 5.45 5.71
C CYS A 17 65.83 4.16 4.94
N VAL A 18 64.69 4.10 4.25
CA VAL A 18 64.26 2.95 3.45
C VAL A 18 64.13 3.35 1.99
N GLY A 19 64.43 2.43 1.07
CA GLY A 19 64.23 2.68 -0.36
C GLY A 19 62.75 2.86 -0.70
N CYS A 20 62.46 3.55 -1.80
CA CYS A 20 61.08 3.74 -2.25
C CYS A 20 60.41 2.38 -2.54
N GLY A 21 59.21 2.20 -1.99
CA GLY A 21 58.41 0.99 -2.19
C GLY A 21 57.93 0.84 -3.63
N THR A 22 57.43 -0.35 -3.96
CA THR A 22 56.88 -0.66 -5.29
C THR A 22 55.81 0.36 -5.69
N GLY A 23 55.87 0.84 -6.94
CA GLY A 23 54.96 1.86 -7.48
C GLY A 23 55.31 3.32 -7.15
N THR A 24 56.44 3.58 -6.47
CA THR A 24 56.93 4.94 -6.20
C THR A 24 58.37 5.11 -6.70
N SER A 25 58.70 6.29 -7.21
CA SER A 25 60.04 6.66 -7.67
C SER A 25 60.66 7.69 -6.74
N SER A 26 61.99 7.69 -6.63
CA SER A 26 62.70 8.70 -5.86
C SER A 26 62.84 9.99 -6.66
N CYS A 27 62.25 11.08 -6.14
CA CYS A 27 62.45 12.43 -6.63
C CYS A 27 63.12 13.26 -5.54
N GLY A 28 64.45 13.13 -5.44
CA GLY A 28 65.24 13.71 -4.36
C GLY A 28 65.07 12.92 -3.05
N ALA A 29 64.68 13.59 -1.97
CA ALA A 29 64.45 12.98 -0.66
C ALA A 29 63.02 12.41 -0.48
N ALA A 30 62.16 12.55 -1.49
CA ALA A 30 60.77 12.08 -1.45
C ALA A 30 60.55 10.88 -2.38
N CYS A 31 59.81 9.89 -1.90
CA CYS A 31 59.25 8.83 -2.73
C CYS A 31 57.88 9.29 -3.23
N VAL A 32 57.74 9.44 -4.53
CA VAL A 32 56.53 9.96 -5.17
C VAL A 32 56.01 8.96 -6.20
N ASN A 33 54.69 8.85 -6.31
CA ASN A 33 54.08 8.06 -7.37
C ASN A 33 53.98 8.91 -8.64
N LEU A 34 54.83 8.63 -9.63
CA LEU A 34 54.86 9.38 -10.89
C LEU A 34 53.58 9.21 -11.73
N ALA A 35 52.77 8.19 -11.44
CA ALA A 35 51.53 7.96 -12.17
C ALA A 35 50.39 8.88 -11.71
N SER A 36 50.47 9.45 -10.50
CA SER A 36 49.38 10.22 -9.90
C SER A 36 49.81 11.53 -9.23
N ASN A 37 51.10 11.79 -9.03
CA ASN A 37 51.56 13.01 -8.39
C ASN A 37 51.62 14.17 -9.39
N ALA A 38 50.76 15.19 -9.21
CA ALA A 38 50.71 16.34 -10.09
C ALA A 38 51.97 17.22 -10.11
N ALA A 39 52.85 17.15 -9.10
CA ALA A 39 54.14 17.86 -9.10
C ALA A 39 55.29 17.04 -9.73
N HIS A 40 55.08 15.74 -9.96
CA HIS A 40 56.06 14.80 -10.48
C HIS A 40 55.42 13.85 -11.51
N CYS A 41 54.61 14.38 -12.43
CA CYS A 41 53.79 13.55 -13.31
C CYS A 41 54.62 12.98 -14.46
N GLY A 42 54.71 11.65 -14.54
CA GLY A 42 55.52 10.93 -15.51
C GLY A 42 57.01 10.94 -15.21
N THR A 43 57.56 12.07 -14.76
CA THR A 43 58.97 12.21 -14.34
C THR A 43 59.12 13.16 -13.14
N CYS A 44 60.25 13.08 -12.44
CA CYS A 44 60.53 13.94 -11.29
C CYS A 44 60.59 15.42 -11.68
N GLY A 45 59.80 16.26 -11.00
CA GLY A 45 59.80 17.71 -11.19
C GLY A 45 58.94 18.18 -12.37
N HIS A 46 58.31 17.26 -13.11
CA HIS A 46 57.36 17.59 -14.15
C HIS A 46 55.99 17.89 -13.53
N ALA A 47 55.79 19.14 -13.13
CA ALA A 47 54.51 19.61 -12.59
C ALA A 47 53.48 19.84 -13.71
N CYS A 48 52.25 19.37 -13.51
CA CYS A 48 51.13 19.65 -14.39
C CYS A 48 50.73 21.13 -14.30
N ALA A 49 50.26 21.70 -15.43
CA ALA A 49 49.80 23.09 -15.45
C ALA A 49 48.51 23.25 -14.63
N THR A 50 48.20 24.50 -14.26
CA THR A 50 46.97 24.83 -13.53
C THR A 50 45.73 24.29 -14.29
N GLY A 51 44.90 23.51 -13.59
CA GLY A 51 43.70 22.88 -14.18
C GLY A 51 43.92 21.46 -14.74
N GLN A 52 45.14 20.92 -14.63
CA GLN A 52 45.45 19.54 -15.01
C GLN A 52 45.73 18.67 -13.79
N ALA A 53 45.36 17.39 -13.87
CA ALA A 53 45.71 16.36 -12.90
C ALA A 53 46.63 15.31 -13.53
N CYS A 54 47.37 14.59 -12.70
CA CYS A 54 48.21 13.50 -13.19
C CYS A 54 47.40 12.20 -13.25
N SER A 55 47.25 11.65 -14.46
CA SER A 55 46.58 10.37 -14.67
C SER A 55 47.50 9.46 -15.47
N SER A 56 47.89 8.33 -14.88
CA SER A 56 48.80 7.35 -15.47
C SER A 56 50.13 7.96 -15.96
N GLY A 57 50.62 8.99 -15.26
CA GLY A 57 51.89 9.66 -15.59
C GLY A 57 51.80 10.69 -16.70
N VAL A 58 50.58 11.08 -17.10
CA VAL A 58 50.34 12.14 -18.08
C VAL A 58 49.46 13.23 -17.46
N CYS A 59 49.81 14.49 -17.69
CA CYS A 59 48.98 15.62 -17.29
C CYS A 59 47.76 15.69 -18.20
N VAL A 60 46.58 15.45 -17.62
CA VAL A 60 45.30 15.49 -18.32
C VAL A 60 44.44 16.61 -17.74
N GLY A 61 43.69 17.30 -18.60
CA GLY A 61 42.71 18.29 -18.15
C GLY A 61 41.58 17.62 -17.38
N CYS A 62 41.06 18.29 -16.36
CA CYS A 62 39.90 17.79 -15.64
C CYS A 62 38.64 17.81 -16.51
N ALA A 63 37.82 16.75 -16.38
CA ALA A 63 36.55 16.67 -17.09
C ALA A 63 35.62 17.81 -16.65
N THR A 64 34.71 18.22 -17.56
CA THR A 64 33.70 19.25 -17.29
C THR A 64 32.93 18.93 -16.00
N GLY A 65 32.87 19.91 -15.09
CA GLY A 65 32.25 19.74 -13.76
C GLY A 65 33.22 19.32 -12.65
N THR A 66 34.50 19.12 -12.96
CA THR A 66 35.56 18.84 -11.97
C THR A 66 36.72 19.84 -12.09
N MET A 67 37.39 20.13 -10.99
CA MET A 67 38.53 21.04 -10.90
C MET A 67 39.76 20.30 -10.36
N ALA A 68 40.95 20.64 -10.84
CA ALA A 68 42.19 20.10 -10.31
C ALA A 68 42.45 20.64 -8.90
N CYS A 69 42.40 19.75 -7.89
CA CYS A 69 42.77 20.04 -6.52
C CYS A 69 43.91 19.13 -6.09
N GLY A 70 45.14 19.67 -6.09
CA GLY A 70 46.35 18.90 -5.81
C GLY A 70 46.63 17.85 -6.89
N ALA A 71 46.66 16.57 -6.49
CA ALA A 71 47.03 15.45 -7.37
C ALA A 71 45.90 14.95 -8.29
N GLY A 72 44.65 15.36 -8.07
CA GLY A 72 43.49 14.80 -8.75
C GLY A 72 42.42 15.82 -9.14
N CYS A 73 41.53 15.42 -10.02
CA CYS A 73 40.33 16.17 -10.36
C CYS A 73 39.23 15.85 -9.34
N THR A 74 38.65 16.88 -8.74
CA THR A 74 37.53 16.73 -7.82
C THR A 74 36.33 17.56 -8.22
N ASN A 75 35.14 17.09 -7.87
CA ASN A 75 33.91 17.83 -8.09
C ASN A 75 33.64 18.77 -6.90
N LEU A 76 33.92 20.07 -7.08
CA LEU A 76 33.72 21.06 -6.03
C LEU A 76 32.24 21.23 -5.60
N SER A 77 31.30 20.71 -6.38
CA SER A 77 29.87 20.80 -6.05
C SER A 77 29.40 19.72 -5.07
N THR A 78 30.16 18.64 -4.93
CA THR A 78 29.77 17.45 -4.13
C THR A 78 30.89 16.88 -3.25
N ASP A 79 32.15 17.27 -3.45
CA ASP A 79 33.25 16.79 -2.61
C ASP A 79 33.32 17.54 -1.28
N ASN A 80 33.05 16.81 -0.19
CA ASN A 80 33.12 17.32 1.17
C ASN A 80 34.51 17.84 1.59
N LEU A 81 35.60 17.42 0.93
CA LEU A 81 36.96 17.90 1.23
C LEU A 81 37.36 19.14 0.39
N ASN A 82 36.60 19.45 -0.66
CA ASN A 82 36.90 20.50 -1.62
C ASN A 82 35.64 21.30 -2.01
N CYS A 83 34.80 21.65 -1.03
CA CYS A 83 33.46 22.17 -1.31
C CYS A 83 33.47 23.66 -1.72
N GLY A 84 33.19 23.91 -3.00
CA GLY A 84 33.21 25.23 -3.63
C GLY A 84 34.61 25.77 -3.93
N ALA A 85 35.66 25.22 -3.29
CA ALA A 85 37.06 25.54 -3.55
C ALA A 85 37.97 24.40 -3.09
N CYS A 86 39.15 24.25 -3.71
CA CYS A 86 40.14 23.26 -3.29
C CYS A 86 40.57 23.47 -1.83
N GLY A 87 40.61 22.39 -1.05
CA GLY A 87 40.97 22.40 0.37
C GLY A 87 39.91 22.99 1.31
N ARG A 88 38.75 23.40 0.80
CA ARG A 88 37.62 23.85 1.63
C ARG A 88 36.82 22.63 2.11
N ALA A 89 37.34 21.97 3.13
CA ALA A 89 36.62 20.86 3.77
C ALA A 89 35.40 21.38 4.55
N CYS A 90 34.25 20.71 4.39
CA CYS A 90 33.07 20.97 5.18
C CYS A 90 33.29 20.56 6.64
N ALA A 91 32.72 21.33 7.57
CA ALA A 91 32.78 20.99 9.00
C ALA A 91 32.07 19.66 9.28
N ALA A 92 32.41 19.01 10.40
CA ALA A 92 31.74 17.78 10.81
C ALA A 92 30.21 17.99 10.85
N GLY A 93 29.46 17.16 10.11
CA GLY A 93 28.00 17.27 9.97
C GLY A 93 27.48 18.07 8.79
N GLN A 94 28.38 18.59 7.96
CA GLN A 94 28.02 19.26 6.73
C GLN A 94 28.35 18.39 5.52
N THR A 95 27.48 18.45 4.52
CA THR A 95 27.66 17.81 3.22
C THR A 95 27.84 18.88 2.15
N CYS A 96 28.70 18.62 1.18
CA CYS A 96 28.84 19.52 0.05
C CYS A 96 27.65 19.36 -0.90
N SER A 97 26.90 20.44 -1.09
CA SER A 97 25.82 20.49 -2.07
C SER A 97 25.90 21.80 -2.84
N ALA A 98 26.02 21.70 -4.16
CA ALA A 98 26.20 22.84 -5.05
C ALA A 98 27.38 23.76 -4.67
N GLY A 99 28.44 23.20 -4.07
CA GLY A 99 29.64 23.95 -3.65
C GLY A 99 29.47 24.71 -2.34
N ILE A 100 28.40 24.43 -1.60
CA ILE A 100 28.10 25.00 -0.30
C ILE A 100 28.05 23.86 0.72
N CYS A 101 28.79 24.02 1.82
CA CYS A 101 28.69 23.13 2.95
C CYS A 101 27.36 23.40 3.67
N MET A 102 26.42 22.48 3.54
CA MET A 102 25.11 22.57 4.18
C MET A 102 24.99 21.49 5.24
N GLY A 103 24.19 21.73 6.28
CA GLY A 103 23.84 20.69 7.25
C GLY A 103 23.10 19.52 6.59
N CYS A 104 22.89 18.44 7.34
CA CYS A 104 22.16 17.28 6.85
C CYS A 104 20.78 17.65 6.28
N LEU A 105 20.42 17.01 5.16
CA LEU A 105 19.12 17.21 4.54
C LEU A 105 18.00 16.80 5.52
N PRO A 106 16.80 17.40 5.43
CA PRO A 106 15.64 16.96 6.19
C PRO A 106 15.43 15.44 6.08
N GLY A 107 15.23 14.77 7.22
CA GLY A 107 15.09 13.31 7.29
C GLY A 107 16.41 12.55 7.47
N THR A 108 17.55 13.24 7.53
CA THR A 108 18.85 12.65 7.88
C THR A 108 19.43 13.34 9.11
N ASN A 109 20.24 12.62 9.89
CA ASN A 109 20.84 13.08 11.13
C ASN A 109 22.36 13.03 11.01
N GLN A 110 23.02 13.91 11.75
CA GLN A 110 24.47 13.98 11.79
C GLN A 110 25.05 12.87 12.68
N CYS A 111 25.86 11.99 12.08
CA CYS A 111 26.67 11.00 12.77
C CYS A 111 28.16 11.18 12.39
N GLY A 112 28.87 11.98 13.19
CA GLY A 112 30.24 12.39 12.88
C GLY A 112 30.29 13.30 11.64
N SER A 113 31.01 12.86 10.61
CA SER A 113 31.10 13.54 9.30
C SER A 113 30.05 13.07 8.29
N LEU A 114 29.19 12.11 8.65
CA LEU A 114 28.19 11.52 7.75
C LEU A 114 26.79 11.98 8.12
N CYS A 115 25.97 12.26 7.10
CA CYS A 115 24.54 12.40 7.25
C CYS A 115 23.88 11.05 6.98
N VAL A 116 23.23 10.49 8.00
CA VAL A 116 22.63 9.15 7.95
C VAL A 116 21.15 9.21 8.30
N ASN A 117 20.35 8.38 7.65
CA ASN A 117 18.96 8.23 8.04
C ASN A 117 18.86 7.23 9.21
N LEU A 118 18.67 7.74 10.43
CA LEU A 118 18.56 6.91 11.63
C LEU A 118 17.33 5.99 11.61
N SER A 119 16.33 6.26 10.76
CA SER A 119 15.12 5.44 10.71
C SER A 119 15.28 4.15 9.88
N SER A 120 16.32 4.08 9.05
CA SER A 120 16.50 2.99 8.08
C SER A 120 17.93 2.49 7.92
N ASN A 121 18.95 3.17 8.48
CA ASN A 121 20.33 2.76 8.35
C ASN A 121 20.69 1.67 9.37
N PRO A 122 21.03 0.43 8.95
CA PRO A 122 21.31 -0.67 9.88
C PRO A 122 22.57 -0.48 10.72
N ALA A 123 23.49 0.41 10.33
CA ALA A 123 24.70 0.72 11.12
C ALA A 123 24.49 1.89 12.11
N ASN A 124 23.35 2.58 12.03
CA ASN A 124 23.05 3.78 12.83
C ASN A 124 21.56 3.82 13.20
N CYS A 125 20.99 2.69 13.60
CA CYS A 125 19.54 2.58 13.74
C CYS A 125 19.04 3.22 15.04
N GLY A 126 18.21 4.26 14.93
CA GLY A 126 17.70 5.03 16.07
C GLY A 126 18.69 6.03 16.65
N MET A 127 19.98 5.71 16.62
CA MET A 127 21.07 6.60 17.03
C MET A 127 22.38 6.29 16.30
N CYS A 128 23.29 7.27 16.26
CA CYS A 128 24.60 7.11 15.65
C CYS A 128 25.39 5.96 16.27
N GLY A 129 25.98 5.10 15.43
CA GLY A 129 26.78 3.95 15.86
C GLY A 129 26.00 2.76 16.42
N HIS A 130 24.66 2.81 16.45
CA HIS A 130 23.85 1.66 16.85
C HIS A 130 23.66 0.70 15.67
N VAL A 131 24.49 -0.34 15.63
CA VAL A 131 24.49 -1.36 14.58
C VAL A 131 23.49 -2.46 14.91
N CYS A 132 22.59 -2.77 13.99
CA CYS A 132 21.67 -3.91 14.12
C CYS A 132 22.40 -5.25 13.99
N SER A 133 21.96 -6.25 14.74
CA SER A 133 22.56 -7.59 14.71
C SER A 133 22.30 -8.29 13.37
N THR A 134 23.08 -9.33 13.06
CA THR A 134 22.90 -10.13 11.84
C THR A 134 21.45 -10.60 11.66
N GLY A 135 20.83 -10.27 10.53
CA GLY A 135 19.44 -10.61 10.21
C GLY A 135 18.38 -9.59 10.68
N GLN A 136 18.78 -8.54 11.40
CA GLN A 136 17.89 -7.45 11.77
C GLN A 136 17.86 -6.36 10.70
N VAL A 137 16.71 -5.70 10.57
CA VAL A 137 16.56 -4.50 9.74
C VAL A 137 16.33 -3.29 10.63
N CYS A 138 16.79 -2.12 10.17
CA CYS A 138 16.42 -0.88 10.81
C CYS A 138 15.09 -0.40 10.22
N SER A 139 14.05 -0.39 11.04
CA SER A 139 12.75 0.17 10.68
C SER A 139 12.33 1.16 11.73
N ILE A 140 11.94 2.36 11.32
CA ILE A 140 11.50 3.46 12.19
C ILE A 140 12.46 3.75 13.36
N GLY A 141 13.76 3.51 13.16
CA GLY A 141 14.79 3.75 14.16
C GLY A 141 14.91 2.67 15.22
N VAL A 142 14.34 1.49 14.97
CA VAL A 142 14.43 0.32 15.83
C VAL A 142 15.02 -0.84 15.04
N CYS A 143 16.04 -1.49 15.59
CA CYS A 143 16.51 -2.77 15.08
C CYS A 143 15.47 -3.82 15.42
N SER A 144 14.65 -4.18 14.43
CA SER A 144 13.71 -5.28 14.55
C SER A 144 14.29 -6.51 13.87
N ALA A 145 13.87 -7.70 14.31
CA ALA A 145 14.07 -8.88 13.49
C ALA A 145 13.46 -8.59 12.11
N GLY A 146 14.32 -8.47 11.09
CA GLY A 146 13.83 -8.57 9.72
C GLY A 146 13.23 -9.96 9.59
N ILE A 147 12.02 -10.06 9.03
CA ILE A 147 11.26 -11.29 8.79
C ILE A 147 11.58 -12.43 9.78
N THR A 148 10.71 -12.62 10.78
CA THR A 148 10.80 -13.79 11.65
C THR A 148 10.54 -15.04 10.82
N CYS A 149 11.60 -15.81 10.56
CA CYS A 149 11.51 -17.03 9.81
C CYS A 149 11.07 -18.21 10.69
N PRO A 150 10.19 -19.09 10.19
CA PRO A 150 9.87 -20.34 10.87
C PRO A 150 11.14 -21.14 11.19
N THR A 151 11.12 -21.89 12.30
CA THR A 151 12.23 -22.78 12.70
C THR A 151 12.65 -23.68 11.55
N GLY A 152 13.96 -23.70 11.25
CA GLY A 152 14.52 -24.45 10.12
C GLY A 152 14.64 -23.67 8.80
N THR A 153 14.32 -22.36 8.81
CA THR A 153 14.52 -21.46 7.66
C THR A 153 15.35 -20.23 8.05
N THR A 154 16.05 -19.65 7.08
CA THR A 154 16.94 -18.50 7.25
C THR A 154 16.46 -17.34 6.37
N ALA A 155 16.55 -16.11 6.88
CA ALA A 155 16.21 -14.93 6.10
C ALA A 155 17.29 -14.66 5.03
N CYS A 156 16.95 -14.82 3.76
CA CYS A 156 17.78 -14.50 2.61
C CYS A 156 17.20 -13.30 1.89
N GLY A 157 17.56 -12.10 2.35
CA GLY A 157 16.95 -10.84 1.90
C GLY A 157 15.58 -10.63 2.55
N THR A 158 14.52 -10.52 1.75
CA THR A 158 13.13 -10.31 2.22
C THR A 158 12.29 -11.59 2.20
N VAL A 159 12.92 -12.77 2.11
CA VAL A 159 12.22 -14.06 2.03
C VAL A 159 12.90 -15.06 2.97
N CYS A 160 12.11 -15.91 3.63
CA CYS A 160 12.63 -17.06 4.36
C CYS A 160 12.90 -18.23 3.42
N SER A 161 14.14 -18.68 3.40
CA SER A 161 14.59 -19.80 2.58
C SER A 161 15.14 -20.91 3.46
N SER A 162 14.84 -22.16 3.09
CA SER A 162 15.43 -23.31 3.78
C SER A 162 16.77 -23.65 3.12
N LEU A 163 17.88 -23.36 3.81
CA LEU A 163 19.22 -23.58 3.26
C LEU A 163 19.53 -25.07 3.00
N SER A 164 18.71 -25.99 3.52
CA SER A 164 18.91 -27.43 3.34
C SER A 164 18.32 -27.99 2.05
N ILE A 165 17.37 -27.28 1.44
CA ILE A 165 16.59 -27.78 0.28
C ILE A 165 16.34 -26.73 -0.81
N ASP A 166 16.54 -25.44 -0.52
CA ASP A 166 16.35 -24.36 -1.50
C ASP A 166 17.50 -24.33 -2.49
N ILE A 167 17.21 -24.64 -3.75
CA ILE A 167 18.18 -24.70 -4.84
C ILE A 167 18.88 -23.37 -5.12
N ASN A 168 18.25 -22.23 -4.78
CA ASN A 168 18.82 -20.89 -4.97
C ASN A 168 19.62 -20.40 -3.76
N ASN A 169 19.52 -21.10 -2.62
CA ASN A 169 20.12 -20.71 -1.34
C ASN A 169 20.74 -21.93 -0.63
N CYS A 170 21.35 -22.84 -1.37
CA CYS A 170 21.79 -24.13 -0.85
C CYS A 170 23.05 -23.97 0.01
N GLY A 171 22.94 -24.23 1.32
CA GLY A 171 24.02 -24.07 2.30
C GLY A 171 24.27 -22.62 2.74
N ALA A 172 23.98 -21.62 1.89
CA ALA A 172 24.05 -20.21 2.20
C ALA A 172 23.11 -19.37 1.32
N CYS A 173 22.70 -18.18 1.79
CA CYS A 173 21.90 -17.26 1.00
C CYS A 173 22.63 -16.84 -0.29
N GLY A 174 21.94 -16.92 -1.43
CA GLY A 174 22.49 -16.61 -2.76
C GLY A 174 23.39 -17.70 -3.36
N HIS A 175 23.58 -18.83 -2.68
CA HIS A 175 24.35 -19.96 -3.21
C HIS A 175 23.46 -20.89 -4.05
N ALA A 176 23.24 -20.52 -5.31
CA ALA A 176 22.46 -21.33 -6.24
C ALA A 176 23.24 -22.54 -6.77
N CYS A 177 22.61 -23.71 -6.81
CA CYS A 177 23.21 -24.90 -7.40
C CYS A 177 23.31 -24.82 -8.93
N ALA A 178 24.30 -25.49 -9.51
CA ALA A 178 24.50 -25.51 -10.96
C ALA A 178 23.37 -26.28 -11.67
N SER A 179 23.22 -26.04 -12.98
CA SER A 179 22.22 -26.74 -13.80
C SER A 179 22.40 -28.26 -13.74
N GLY A 180 21.35 -28.98 -13.29
CA GLY A 180 21.36 -30.43 -13.12
C GLY A 180 21.66 -30.92 -11.71
N GLN A 181 21.87 -30.00 -10.76
CA GLN A 181 22.07 -30.32 -9.34
C GLN A 181 20.81 -30.09 -8.51
N SER A 182 20.69 -30.81 -7.40
CA SER A 182 19.68 -30.59 -6.36
C SER A 182 20.33 -30.18 -5.04
N CYS A 183 19.60 -29.44 -4.22
CA CYS A 183 20.04 -29.12 -2.86
C CYS A 183 19.55 -30.18 -1.89
N SER A 184 20.47 -30.90 -1.26
CA SER A 184 20.16 -31.90 -0.23
C SER A 184 21.07 -31.69 0.97
N GLY A 185 20.48 -31.44 2.14
CA GLY A 185 21.24 -31.18 3.37
C GLY A 185 22.13 -29.93 3.29
N GLY A 186 21.83 -28.98 2.39
CA GLY A 186 22.63 -27.78 2.16
C GLY A 186 23.84 -27.99 1.27
N VAL A 187 23.89 -29.11 0.55
CA VAL A 187 24.94 -29.39 -0.44
C VAL A 187 24.29 -29.58 -1.82
N CYS A 188 24.86 -28.92 -2.82
CA CYS A 188 24.50 -29.15 -4.22
C CYS A 188 25.08 -30.49 -4.67
N SER A 189 24.22 -31.42 -5.10
CA SER A 189 24.61 -32.74 -5.58
C SER A 189 24.02 -33.04 -6.95
N ASP A 190 24.76 -33.73 -7.81
CA ASP A 190 24.26 -34.20 -9.11
C ASP A 190 23.12 -35.20 -8.90
N SER A 191 22.00 -34.99 -9.59
CA SER A 191 20.75 -35.71 -9.32
C SER A 191 20.76 -37.17 -9.82
N THR A 192 20.70 -38.15 -8.92
CA THR A 192 19.99 -39.41 -9.20
C THR A 192 18.52 -39.24 -8.84
N CYS A 193 17.66 -39.05 -9.85
CA CYS A 193 16.22 -39.09 -9.64
C CYS A 193 15.78 -40.47 -9.12
N PRO A 194 14.76 -40.56 -8.24
CA PRO A 194 14.21 -41.84 -7.79
C PRO A 194 13.84 -42.74 -8.98
N THR A 195 14.03 -44.05 -8.83
CA THR A 195 13.70 -45.05 -9.86
C THR A 195 12.26 -44.85 -10.38
N GLY A 196 12.10 -44.73 -11.69
CA GLY A 196 10.81 -44.47 -12.34
C GLY A 196 10.51 -43.00 -12.61
N THR A 197 11.43 -42.08 -12.31
CA THR A 197 11.33 -40.65 -12.66
C THR A 197 12.54 -40.19 -13.47
N THR A 198 12.36 -39.18 -14.32
CA THR A 198 13.38 -38.61 -15.19
C THR A 198 13.64 -37.16 -14.81
N ALA A 199 14.90 -36.73 -14.85
CA ALA A 199 15.28 -35.35 -14.59
C ALA A 199 14.83 -34.44 -15.75
N CYS A 200 13.95 -33.49 -15.47
CA CYS A 200 13.50 -32.47 -16.42
C CYS A 200 13.84 -31.08 -15.85
N GLY A 201 15.10 -30.70 -15.96
CA GLY A 201 15.63 -29.49 -15.31
C GLY A 201 15.87 -29.73 -13.80
N PRO A 202 15.42 -28.85 -12.89
CA PRO A 202 15.61 -29.01 -11.45
C PRO A 202 14.60 -29.98 -10.79
N VAL A 203 13.66 -30.55 -11.55
CA VAL A 203 12.57 -31.39 -11.03
C VAL A 203 12.62 -32.79 -11.64
N CYS A 204 12.51 -33.82 -10.79
CA CYS A 204 12.28 -35.19 -11.23
C CYS A 204 10.79 -35.41 -11.51
N THR A 205 10.45 -35.85 -12.72
CA THR A 205 9.06 -36.10 -13.11
C THR A 205 8.86 -37.51 -13.66
N ASN A 206 7.66 -38.06 -13.48
CA ASN A 206 7.27 -39.33 -14.07
C ASN A 206 6.68 -39.10 -15.47
N LEU A 207 7.50 -39.32 -16.50
CA LEU A 207 7.12 -39.13 -17.91
C LEU A 207 5.93 -40.02 -18.35
N SER A 208 5.56 -41.02 -17.56
CA SER A 208 4.48 -41.96 -17.88
C SER A 208 3.09 -41.40 -17.61
N ILE A 209 3.00 -40.42 -16.70
CA ILE A 209 1.72 -39.90 -16.18
C ILE A 209 1.67 -38.38 -16.05
N ASP A 210 2.82 -37.70 -16.07
CA ASP A 210 2.85 -36.24 -16.02
C ASP A 210 2.38 -35.63 -17.34
N ARG A 211 1.23 -34.97 -17.29
CA ARG A 211 0.61 -34.26 -18.41
C ARG A 211 1.51 -33.19 -19.01
N SER A 212 2.42 -32.59 -18.24
CA SER A 212 3.32 -31.52 -18.70
C SER A 212 4.63 -32.06 -19.28
N ASN A 213 4.93 -33.33 -19.06
CA ASN A 213 6.19 -33.98 -19.44
C ASN A 213 5.94 -35.38 -20.03
N CYS A 214 4.89 -35.54 -20.83
CA CYS A 214 4.40 -36.85 -21.25
C CYS A 214 5.30 -37.50 -22.30
N GLY A 215 6.04 -38.53 -21.90
CA GLY A 215 7.01 -39.26 -22.72
C GLY A 215 8.36 -38.55 -22.94
N ALA A 216 8.45 -37.24 -22.68
CA ALA A 216 9.69 -36.47 -22.73
C ALA A 216 9.55 -35.17 -21.90
N CYS A 217 10.67 -34.65 -21.41
CA CYS A 217 10.70 -33.37 -20.70
C CYS A 217 10.16 -32.23 -21.58
N GLY A 218 9.27 -31.40 -21.01
CA GLY A 218 8.64 -30.28 -21.71
C GLY A 218 7.55 -30.67 -22.72
N ARG A 219 7.25 -31.96 -22.87
CA ARG A 219 6.18 -32.43 -23.77
C ARG A 219 4.82 -32.39 -23.06
N ALA A 220 4.21 -31.21 -23.04
CA ALA A 220 2.87 -31.05 -22.50
C ALA A 220 1.81 -31.61 -23.47
N CYS A 221 0.83 -32.36 -22.94
CA CYS A 221 -0.30 -32.84 -23.73
C CYS A 221 -1.27 -31.69 -24.07
N ALA A 222 -1.88 -31.76 -25.26
CA ALA A 222 -2.88 -30.78 -25.70
C ALA A 222 -4.08 -30.71 -24.74
N VAL A 223 -4.79 -29.58 -24.75
CA VAL A 223 -6.00 -29.38 -23.93
C VAL A 223 -7.01 -30.51 -24.19
N GLY A 224 -7.53 -31.12 -23.12
CA GLY A 224 -8.47 -32.25 -23.20
C GLY A 224 -7.84 -33.64 -23.34
N GLN A 225 -6.51 -33.76 -23.39
CA GLN A 225 -5.80 -35.05 -23.37
C GLN A 225 -5.32 -35.42 -21.95
N SER A 226 -4.95 -36.67 -21.72
CA SER A 226 -4.31 -37.15 -20.49
C SER A 226 -3.06 -37.95 -20.85
N CYS A 227 -2.04 -37.89 -20.00
CA CYS A 227 -0.85 -38.72 -20.18
C CYS A 227 -1.11 -40.14 -19.69
N SER A 228 -1.05 -41.11 -20.60
CA SER A 228 -1.16 -42.53 -20.28
C SER A 228 0.01 -43.27 -20.91
N SER A 229 0.84 -43.88 -20.06
CA SER A 229 2.04 -44.63 -20.48
C SER A 229 2.98 -43.82 -21.40
N GLY A 230 3.16 -42.53 -21.09
CA GLY A 230 4.05 -41.64 -21.86
C GLY A 230 3.49 -41.18 -23.21
N THR A 231 2.21 -41.46 -23.47
CA THR A 231 1.49 -41.01 -24.66
C THR A 231 0.30 -40.16 -24.26
N CYS A 232 0.13 -39.02 -24.93
CA CYS A 232 -1.07 -38.21 -24.75
C CYS A 232 -2.26 -38.92 -25.43
N THR A 233 -3.28 -39.25 -24.64
CA THR A 233 -4.47 -40.00 -25.05
C THR A 233 -5.74 -39.24 -24.68
N GLY A 234 -6.82 -39.41 -25.44
CA GLY A 234 -8.05 -38.61 -25.33
C GLY A 234 -8.10 -37.45 -26.35
N GLY A 235 -9.29 -36.91 -26.61
CA GLY A 235 -9.48 -35.84 -27.61
C GLY A 235 -10.87 -35.72 -28.24
N GLY A 236 -11.95 -36.04 -27.53
CA GLY A 236 -13.32 -35.68 -27.93
C GLY A 236 -13.85 -34.65 -26.95
N THR A 237 -13.90 -33.37 -27.33
CA THR A 237 -14.46 -32.29 -26.50
C THR A 237 -15.97 -32.46 -26.36
N THR A 238 -16.40 -33.10 -25.27
CA THR A 238 -17.77 -32.93 -24.76
C THR A 238 -17.84 -31.60 -24.03
N CYS A 239 -18.34 -30.56 -24.70
CA CYS A 239 -18.69 -29.30 -24.03
C CYS A 239 -20.11 -29.41 -23.46
N THR A 240 -20.32 -28.97 -22.22
CA THR A 240 -21.66 -28.83 -21.65
C THR A 240 -22.33 -27.60 -22.24
N LEU A 241 -23.52 -27.76 -22.82
CA LEU A 241 -24.34 -26.66 -23.33
C LEU A 241 -24.48 -25.55 -22.26
N PRO A 242 -24.40 -24.27 -22.65
CA PRO A 242 -24.41 -23.72 -24.01
C PRO A 242 -23.03 -23.61 -24.71
N ALA A 243 -21.94 -24.05 -24.08
CA ALA A 243 -20.61 -23.96 -24.69
C ALA A 243 -20.43 -25.01 -25.81
N VAL A 244 -19.83 -24.59 -26.93
CA VAL A 244 -19.56 -25.46 -28.09
C VAL A 244 -18.06 -25.58 -28.36
N PRO A 245 -17.59 -26.65 -29.04
CA PRO A 245 -16.18 -26.81 -29.34
C PRO A 245 -15.68 -25.77 -30.36
N CYS A 246 -14.70 -24.97 -29.96
CA CYS A 246 -14.02 -24.00 -30.81
C CYS A 246 -12.51 -24.25 -30.77
N GLY A 247 -12.01 -25.06 -31.72
CA GLY A 247 -10.61 -25.47 -31.78
C GLY A 247 -10.22 -26.35 -30.59
N ALA A 248 -9.26 -25.89 -29.77
CA ALA A 248 -8.72 -26.64 -28.63
C ALA A 248 -9.47 -26.39 -27.29
N GLY A 249 -10.58 -25.63 -27.30
CA GLY A 249 -11.34 -25.28 -26.10
C GLY A 249 -12.85 -25.23 -26.34
N CYS A 250 -13.61 -25.05 -25.26
CA CYS A 250 -15.04 -24.78 -25.31
C CYS A 250 -15.26 -23.27 -25.21
N SER A 251 -16.09 -22.71 -26.11
CA SER A 251 -16.45 -21.29 -26.10
C SER A 251 -17.97 -21.15 -26.04
N ASP A 252 -18.43 -20.15 -25.28
CA ASP A 252 -19.85 -19.82 -25.17
C ASP A 252 -20.28 -18.96 -26.36
N THR A 253 -20.90 -19.56 -27.37
CA THR A 253 -21.34 -18.80 -28.55
C THR A 253 -22.53 -17.90 -28.29
N GLN A 254 -23.14 -17.95 -27.11
CA GLN A 254 -24.30 -17.12 -26.77
C GLN A 254 -23.90 -15.78 -26.16
N ASN A 255 -22.75 -15.72 -25.46
CA ASN A 255 -22.35 -14.54 -24.69
C ASN A 255 -20.87 -14.14 -24.85
N ASP A 256 -20.03 -14.95 -25.50
CA ASP A 256 -18.61 -14.61 -25.72
C ASP A 256 -18.47 -13.60 -26.87
N PRO A 257 -17.99 -12.37 -26.63
CA PRO A 257 -17.80 -11.36 -27.67
C PRO A 257 -16.76 -11.76 -28.72
N ASN A 258 -15.92 -12.76 -28.47
CA ASN A 258 -14.92 -13.26 -29.42
C ASN A 258 -15.38 -14.49 -30.20
N ASN A 259 -16.53 -15.07 -29.85
CA ASN A 259 -17.07 -16.28 -30.46
C ASN A 259 -18.60 -16.18 -30.64
N CYS A 260 -19.12 -14.99 -30.96
CA CYS A 260 -20.56 -14.73 -30.91
C CYS A 260 -21.33 -15.34 -32.08
N GLY A 261 -22.27 -16.23 -31.80
CA GLY A 261 -23.01 -16.98 -32.82
C GLY A 261 -22.20 -18.07 -33.53
N GLY A 262 -20.89 -18.17 -33.26
CA GLY A 262 -20.00 -19.16 -33.84
C GLY A 262 -18.53 -18.90 -33.48
N CYS A 263 -17.70 -19.94 -33.59
CA CYS A 263 -16.28 -19.87 -33.26
C CYS A 263 -15.54 -18.82 -34.11
N GLY A 264 -14.78 -17.93 -33.46
CA GLY A 264 -13.98 -16.89 -34.11
C GLY A 264 -14.77 -15.67 -34.59
N THR A 265 -16.08 -15.62 -34.35
CA THR A 265 -16.90 -14.44 -34.67
C THR A 265 -16.73 -13.39 -33.59
N VAL A 266 -15.85 -12.41 -33.84
CA VAL A 266 -15.60 -11.30 -32.91
C VAL A 266 -16.58 -10.16 -33.18
N CYS A 267 -17.30 -9.72 -32.15
CA CYS A 267 -18.18 -8.54 -32.22
C CYS A 267 -17.37 -7.26 -32.44
N ALA A 268 -17.92 -6.31 -33.20
CA ALA A 268 -17.25 -5.03 -33.43
C ALA A 268 -17.09 -4.24 -32.12
N SER A 269 -16.12 -3.33 -32.08
CA SER A 269 -15.87 -2.50 -30.90
C SER A 269 -17.14 -1.80 -30.41
N GLY A 270 -17.56 -2.08 -29.17
CA GLY A 270 -18.77 -1.52 -28.55
C GLY A 270 -20.05 -2.37 -28.70
N GLN A 271 -19.95 -3.57 -29.28
CA GLN A 271 -21.05 -4.54 -29.34
C GLN A 271 -20.90 -5.62 -28.27
N LEU A 272 -22.03 -6.11 -27.76
CA LEU A 272 -22.10 -7.26 -26.85
C LEU A 272 -22.67 -8.47 -27.58
N CYS A 273 -22.20 -9.66 -27.23
CA CYS A 273 -22.83 -10.89 -27.68
C CYS A 273 -24.07 -11.19 -26.82
N VAL A 274 -25.26 -11.16 -27.42
CA VAL A 274 -26.50 -11.48 -26.73
C VAL A 274 -27.24 -12.54 -27.54
N ALA A 275 -27.41 -13.72 -26.94
CA ALA A 275 -28.08 -14.87 -27.57
C ALA A 275 -27.49 -15.25 -28.94
N GLY A 276 -26.17 -15.12 -29.10
CA GLY A 276 -25.47 -15.48 -30.34
C GLY A 276 -25.50 -14.41 -31.43
N HIS A 277 -25.91 -13.18 -31.10
CA HIS A 277 -25.86 -12.05 -32.02
C HIS A 277 -25.06 -10.88 -31.43
N CYS A 278 -24.18 -10.30 -32.23
CA CYS A 278 -23.50 -9.06 -31.89
C CYS A 278 -24.50 -7.91 -31.95
N MET A 279 -24.92 -7.44 -30.79
CA MET A 279 -25.86 -6.34 -30.66
C MET A 279 -25.13 -5.10 -30.18
N SER A 280 -25.45 -3.95 -30.78
CA SER A 280 -25.03 -2.66 -30.25
C SER A 280 -25.87 -2.32 -29.02
N MET A 281 -25.24 -2.01 -27.89
CA MET A 281 -25.93 -1.48 -26.71
C MET A 281 -26.59 -0.15 -27.08
N SER A 282 -27.90 -0.20 -27.34
CA SER A 282 -28.71 1.00 -27.52
C SER A 282 -29.15 1.43 -26.13
N CYS A 283 -28.59 2.52 -25.62
CA CYS A 283 -29.09 3.13 -24.40
C CYS A 283 -30.51 3.64 -24.63
N GLY A 284 -31.37 3.55 -23.59
CA GLY A 284 -32.72 4.09 -23.65
C GLY A 284 -32.74 5.58 -24.02
N THR A 285 -33.90 6.10 -24.43
CA THR A 285 -34.06 7.50 -24.84
C THR A 285 -33.50 8.45 -23.78
N GLY A 286 -32.66 9.40 -24.21
CA GLY A 286 -32.02 10.39 -23.32
C GLY A 286 -30.72 9.94 -22.64
N LEU A 287 -30.20 8.75 -22.96
CA LEU A 287 -28.93 8.24 -22.46
C LEU A 287 -27.91 8.09 -23.60
N THR A 288 -26.65 8.37 -23.32
CA THR A 288 -25.54 8.22 -24.28
C THR A 288 -24.62 7.09 -23.83
N LEU A 289 -24.21 6.23 -24.77
CA LEU A 289 -23.27 5.15 -24.48
C LEU A 289 -21.86 5.74 -24.31
N CYS A 290 -21.36 5.76 -23.08
CA CYS A 290 -20.01 6.17 -22.74
C CYS A 290 -19.16 4.93 -22.44
N ARG A 291 -18.48 4.44 -23.48
CA ARG A 291 -17.76 3.15 -23.50
C ARG A 291 -18.70 1.98 -23.19
N ASP A 292 -18.77 1.54 -21.93
CA ASP A 292 -19.57 0.38 -21.51
C ASP A 292 -20.74 0.76 -20.59
N ILE A 293 -20.98 2.06 -20.37
CA ILE A 293 -22.00 2.56 -19.44
C ILE A 293 -22.92 3.55 -20.16
N CYS A 294 -24.24 3.35 -20.04
CA CYS A 294 -25.22 4.36 -20.45
C CYS A 294 -25.24 5.50 -19.43
N ALA A 295 -24.80 6.68 -19.85
CA ALA A 295 -24.76 7.88 -19.01
C ALA A 295 -25.73 8.95 -19.54
N ASN A 296 -26.47 9.58 -18.63
CA ASN A 296 -27.20 10.80 -18.96
C ASN A 296 -26.23 11.98 -18.90
N LEU A 297 -25.83 12.51 -20.06
CA LEU A 297 -24.86 13.62 -20.14
C LEU A 297 -25.35 14.92 -19.48
N GLN A 298 -26.64 15.04 -19.16
CA GLN A 298 -27.18 16.24 -18.54
C GLN A 298 -26.99 16.29 -17.03
N ILE A 299 -26.81 15.14 -16.38
CA ILE A 299 -26.78 15.03 -14.90
C ILE A 299 -25.67 14.13 -14.37
N ASN A 300 -25.01 13.34 -15.22
CA ASN A 300 -23.96 12.42 -14.79
C ASN A 300 -22.65 13.19 -14.56
N THR A 301 -22.22 13.27 -13.30
CA THR A 301 -21.01 14.01 -12.90
C THR A 301 -19.71 13.45 -13.47
N SER A 302 -19.68 12.19 -13.91
CA SER A 302 -18.52 11.56 -14.55
C SER A 302 -18.52 11.68 -16.07
N ASN A 303 -19.62 12.14 -16.67
CA ASN A 303 -19.82 12.24 -18.12
C ASN A 303 -20.63 13.51 -18.46
N CYS A 304 -20.31 14.64 -17.84
CA CYS A 304 -21.14 15.84 -17.93
C CYS A 304 -20.91 16.55 -19.27
N GLY A 305 -21.96 16.69 -20.09
CA GLY A 305 -21.89 17.30 -21.42
C GLY A 305 -21.19 16.44 -22.50
N SER A 306 -20.27 15.55 -22.11
CA SER A 306 -19.63 14.58 -23.00
C SER A 306 -19.09 13.37 -22.23
N CYS A 307 -18.89 12.24 -22.92
CA CYS A 307 -18.34 11.04 -22.30
C CYS A 307 -16.92 11.26 -21.77
N GLY A 308 -16.67 10.84 -20.53
CA GLY A 308 -15.38 11.02 -19.86
C GLY A 308 -15.11 12.44 -19.35
N HIS A 309 -16.03 13.39 -19.52
CA HIS A 309 -15.91 14.72 -18.94
C HIS A 309 -16.41 14.74 -17.50
N ALA A 310 -15.52 14.33 -16.58
CA ALA A 310 -15.81 14.37 -15.15
C ALA A 310 -15.72 15.80 -14.61
N CYS A 311 -16.73 16.23 -13.85
CA CYS A 311 -16.73 17.52 -13.19
C CYS A 311 -15.61 17.61 -12.14
N ALA A 312 -15.05 18.82 -11.97
CA ALA A 312 -14.03 19.05 -10.95
C ALA A 312 -14.59 18.81 -9.54
N VAL A 313 -13.69 18.50 -8.62
CA VAL A 313 -13.95 18.36 -7.18
C VAL A 313 -14.87 19.49 -6.68
N GLY A 314 -16.08 19.14 -6.22
CA GLY A 314 -17.08 20.08 -5.70
C GLY A 314 -18.08 20.66 -6.70
N GLN A 315 -18.04 20.25 -7.98
CA GLN A 315 -19.02 20.67 -9.00
C GLN A 315 -20.11 19.61 -9.22
N THR A 316 -21.32 20.05 -9.56
CA THR A 316 -22.43 19.20 -10.00
C THR A 316 -22.65 19.36 -11.51
N CYS A 317 -23.18 18.32 -12.15
CA CYS A 317 -23.58 18.38 -13.55
C CYS A 317 -25.02 18.88 -13.66
N MET A 318 -25.21 20.07 -14.21
CA MET A 318 -26.53 20.65 -14.47
C MET A 318 -26.65 20.97 -15.95
N SER A 319 -27.61 20.33 -16.62
CA SER A 319 -27.87 20.53 -18.05
C SER A 319 -26.62 20.32 -18.93
N GLY A 320 -25.75 19.39 -18.52
CA GLY A 320 -24.51 19.08 -19.25
C GLY A 320 -23.38 20.06 -19.04
N THR A 321 -23.46 20.93 -18.03
CA THR A 321 -22.37 21.82 -17.63
C THR A 321 -22.00 21.57 -16.17
N CYS A 322 -20.70 21.47 -15.89
CA CYS A 322 -20.22 21.40 -14.53
C CYS A 322 -20.28 22.79 -13.89
N SER A 323 -21.02 22.92 -12.79
CA SER A 323 -21.20 24.17 -12.05
C SER A 323 -20.95 23.95 -10.57
N GLY A 324 -20.29 24.90 -9.91
CA GLY A 324 -19.86 24.77 -8.51
C GLY A 324 -20.15 26.02 -7.71
N SER A 325 -21.10 25.90 -6.78
CA SER A 325 -21.04 26.45 -5.41
C SER A 325 -22.40 26.34 -4.69
N SER A 326 -22.96 25.14 -4.57
CA SER A 326 -24.07 24.89 -3.64
C SER A 326 -24.25 23.39 -3.39
N CYS A 327 -23.77 22.93 -2.24
CA CYS A 327 -24.25 21.69 -1.67
C CYS A 327 -25.73 21.87 -1.28
N PRO A 328 -26.61 20.88 -1.50
CA PRO A 328 -28.03 21.02 -1.14
C PRO A 328 -28.22 21.22 0.38
N GLY A 329 -29.07 22.17 0.77
CA GLY A 329 -29.47 22.39 2.16
C GLY A 329 -28.37 22.98 3.05
N THR A 330 -28.21 22.44 4.27
CA THR A 330 -27.27 22.93 5.30
C THR A 330 -25.89 22.26 5.24
N SER A 331 -25.59 21.53 4.16
CA SER A 331 -24.32 20.82 4.00
C SER A 331 -23.20 21.76 3.54
N LEU A 332 -21.99 21.57 4.10
CA LEU A 332 -20.81 22.39 3.84
C LEU A 332 -19.92 21.70 2.78
N PRO A 333 -19.38 22.44 1.80
CA PRO A 333 -18.43 21.89 0.85
C PRO A 333 -17.05 21.73 1.51
N CYS A 334 -16.60 20.48 1.67
CA CYS A 334 -15.28 20.14 2.19
C CYS A 334 -14.50 19.35 1.15
N GLY A 335 -13.82 20.07 0.25
CA GLY A 335 -13.12 19.47 -0.90
C GLY A 335 -14.11 18.84 -1.89
N ALA A 336 -14.02 17.52 -2.10
CA ALA A 336 -14.88 16.77 -3.03
C ALA A 336 -16.23 16.36 -2.45
N LEU A 337 -16.41 16.50 -1.14
CA LEU A 337 -17.55 15.97 -0.41
C LEU A 337 -18.42 17.11 0.11
N CYS A 338 -19.72 17.02 -0.13
CA CYS A 338 -20.71 17.75 0.66
C CYS A 338 -20.88 17.01 1.97
N VAL A 339 -20.41 17.61 3.06
CA VAL A 339 -20.49 17.01 4.39
C VAL A 339 -21.55 17.74 5.20
N ASN A 340 -22.23 17.03 6.09
CA ASN A 340 -23.14 17.67 7.04
C ASN A 340 -22.36 18.02 8.31
N PRO A 341 -21.95 19.28 8.52
CA PRO A 341 -21.13 19.64 9.67
C PRO A 341 -21.89 19.49 10.99
N ALA A 342 -23.22 19.30 10.97
CA ALA A 342 -24.00 19.10 12.19
C ALA A 342 -23.81 17.70 12.81
N ILE A 343 -23.43 16.70 12.01
CA ILE A 343 -23.43 15.29 12.43
C ILE A 343 -22.21 14.49 11.99
N ASP A 344 -21.37 15.03 11.10
CA ASP A 344 -20.16 14.34 10.62
C ASP A 344 -19.03 14.41 11.66
N PRO A 345 -18.59 13.28 12.26
CA PRO A 345 -17.52 13.28 13.26
C PRO A 345 -16.15 13.68 12.72
N SER A 346 -15.95 13.67 11.40
CA SER A 346 -14.70 14.07 10.75
C SER A 346 -14.71 15.53 10.29
N ASN A 347 -15.87 16.18 10.30
CA ASN A 347 -16.07 17.54 9.81
C ASN A 347 -17.03 18.33 10.73
N CYS A 348 -16.89 18.16 12.04
CA CYS A 348 -17.87 18.62 13.01
C CYS A 348 -17.82 20.14 13.21
N GLY A 349 -18.85 20.84 12.74
CA GLY A 349 -18.96 22.30 12.76
C GLY A 349 -18.17 23.01 11.65
N MET A 350 -17.12 22.38 11.12
CA MET A 350 -16.32 22.89 10.00
C MET A 350 -15.54 21.76 9.32
N CYS A 351 -15.08 22.00 8.09
CA CYS A 351 -14.23 21.06 7.36
C CYS A 351 -12.96 20.68 8.13
N GLY A 352 -12.67 19.38 8.21
CA GLY A 352 -11.45 18.85 8.82
C GLY A 352 -11.42 18.85 10.36
N ARG A 353 -12.52 19.23 11.02
CA ARG A 353 -12.64 19.13 12.49
C ARG A 353 -13.08 17.73 12.88
N VAL A 354 -12.10 16.89 13.21
CA VAL A 354 -12.31 15.51 13.69
C VAL A 354 -12.55 15.50 15.20
N CYS A 355 -13.61 14.83 15.66
CA CYS A 355 -13.89 14.63 17.08
C CYS A 355 -12.90 13.64 17.73
N ALA A 356 -12.54 13.88 18.99
CA ALA A 356 -11.59 13.02 19.71
C ALA A 356 -12.19 11.62 19.97
N THR A 357 -11.35 10.63 20.26
CA THR A 357 -11.78 9.26 20.56
C THR A 357 -12.83 9.24 21.69
N GLY A 358 -14.03 8.71 21.39
CA GLY A 358 -15.16 8.66 22.33
C GLY A 358 -16.11 9.87 22.27
N GLN A 359 -15.90 10.80 21.33
CA GLN A 359 -16.81 11.92 21.06
C GLN A 359 -17.60 11.70 19.76
N THR A 360 -18.82 12.24 19.70
CA THR A 360 -19.65 12.30 18.50
C THR A 360 -20.03 13.74 18.16
N CYS A 361 -20.26 14.01 16.87
CA CYS A 361 -20.71 15.31 16.42
C CYS A 361 -22.22 15.46 16.59
N VAL A 362 -22.65 16.49 17.33
CA VAL A 362 -24.06 16.82 17.52
C VAL A 362 -24.20 18.34 17.38
N GLU A 363 -25.02 18.77 16.42
CA GLU A 363 -25.23 20.17 16.04
C GLU A 363 -23.92 20.95 15.81
N GLY A 364 -22.90 20.28 15.26
CA GLY A 364 -21.60 20.91 14.95
C GLY A 364 -20.62 20.99 16.12
N THR A 365 -20.94 20.33 17.24
CA THR A 365 -20.07 20.25 18.41
C THR A 365 -19.70 18.81 18.73
N CYS A 366 -18.42 18.55 18.95
CA CYS A 366 -17.95 17.25 19.44
C CYS A 366 -18.29 17.10 20.92
N MET A 367 -19.15 16.13 21.24
CA MET A 367 -19.64 15.87 22.60
C MET A 367 -19.33 14.43 23.03
N THR A 368 -19.10 14.21 24.32
CA THR A 368 -18.99 12.86 24.89
C THR A 368 -20.38 12.28 25.15
N GLY A 369 -20.53 10.95 25.04
CA GLY A 369 -21.83 10.23 25.07
C GLY A 369 -22.75 10.45 26.28
N SER A 370 -22.33 11.23 27.28
CA SER A 370 -23.13 11.69 28.41
C SER A 370 -24.18 12.76 28.05
N ALA A 371 -24.25 13.19 26.78
CA ALA A 371 -25.05 14.33 26.32
C ALA A 371 -26.46 14.00 25.76
N CYS A 372 -26.88 12.73 25.65
CA CYS A 372 -28.25 12.39 25.23
C CYS A 372 -29.33 12.67 26.30
N GLY A 373 -28.98 13.43 27.35
CA GLY A 373 -29.86 13.80 28.45
C GLY A 373 -30.28 12.61 29.33
N VAL A 374 -31.33 12.79 30.12
CA VAL A 374 -31.82 11.81 31.11
C VAL A 374 -32.57 10.62 30.48
N PHE A 375 -32.81 10.64 29.16
CA PHE A 375 -33.67 9.65 28.48
C PHE A 375 -33.11 9.06 27.18
N GLY A 376 -31.88 9.39 26.78
CA GLY A 376 -31.29 8.90 25.54
C GLY A 376 -29.98 8.14 25.76
N THR A 377 -29.81 7.03 25.04
CA THR A 377 -28.55 6.29 24.88
C THR A 377 -28.08 6.46 23.44
N LEU A 378 -26.78 6.64 23.23
CA LEU A 378 -26.24 6.80 21.89
C LEU A 378 -26.17 5.45 21.16
N CYS A 379 -27.05 5.25 20.18
CA CYS A 379 -27.10 4.06 19.34
C CYS A 379 -26.72 4.42 17.89
N SER A 380 -25.60 3.88 17.41
CA SER A 380 -25.09 4.13 16.04
C SER A 380 -24.99 5.62 15.66
N GLY A 381 -24.60 6.47 16.63
CA GLY A 381 -24.46 7.91 16.43
C GLY A 381 -25.76 8.72 16.56
N VAL A 382 -26.88 8.08 16.87
CA VAL A 382 -28.18 8.75 17.10
C VAL A 382 -28.57 8.60 18.58
N CYS A 383 -29.04 9.68 19.21
CA CYS A 383 -29.60 9.59 20.55
C CYS A 383 -30.95 8.86 20.50
N THR A 384 -31.00 7.68 21.11
CA THR A 384 -32.16 6.79 21.09
C THR A 384 -32.67 6.53 22.49
N ASN A 385 -33.98 6.62 22.69
CA ASN A 385 -34.59 6.26 23.96
C ASN A 385 -34.79 4.74 24.06
N VAL A 386 -33.83 4.06 24.69
CA VAL A 386 -33.85 2.61 24.87
C VAL A 386 -34.99 2.11 25.75
N ARG A 387 -35.77 3.01 26.39
CA ARG A 387 -36.94 2.61 27.18
C ARG A 387 -38.22 2.44 26.35
N SER A 388 -38.27 3.02 25.16
CA SER A 388 -39.49 3.07 24.33
C SER A 388 -39.24 2.73 22.86
N ASP A 389 -38.00 2.75 22.39
CA ASP A 389 -37.67 2.39 21.01
C ASP A 389 -37.67 0.87 20.82
N ALA A 390 -38.62 0.36 20.03
CA ALA A 390 -38.74 -1.05 19.68
C ALA A 390 -37.55 -1.61 18.88
N ALA A 391 -36.73 -0.76 18.25
CA ALA A 391 -35.52 -1.17 17.56
C ALA A 391 -34.26 -1.18 18.46
N ASN A 392 -34.35 -0.64 19.68
CA ASN A 392 -33.22 -0.46 20.61
C ASN A 392 -33.66 -0.66 22.06
N CYS A 393 -34.51 -1.65 22.31
CA CYS A 393 -35.20 -1.80 23.59
C CYS A 393 -34.29 -2.39 24.68
N GLY A 394 -34.07 -1.63 25.76
CA GLY A 394 -33.19 -1.97 26.88
C GLY A 394 -31.70 -1.72 26.59
N SER A 395 -31.28 -1.87 25.33
CA SER A 395 -29.94 -1.50 24.85
C SER A 395 -29.93 -1.33 23.33
N CYS A 396 -28.90 -0.68 22.80
CA CYS A 396 -28.73 -0.47 21.37
C CYS A 396 -28.72 -1.78 20.58
N GLY A 397 -29.47 -1.83 19.48
CA GLY A 397 -29.55 -2.99 18.58
C GLY A 397 -30.45 -4.12 19.04
N ILE A 398 -31.05 -4.04 20.24
CA ILE A 398 -32.04 -5.02 20.68
C ILE A 398 -33.40 -4.66 20.08
N ARG A 399 -33.82 -5.42 19.06
CA ARG A 399 -35.11 -5.24 18.39
C ARG A 399 -36.16 -6.15 19.02
N CYS A 400 -37.33 -5.59 19.33
CA CYS A 400 -38.48 -6.39 19.74
C CYS A 400 -39.01 -7.23 18.58
N ALA A 401 -39.55 -8.41 18.89
CA ALA A 401 -40.12 -9.29 17.89
C ALA A 401 -41.36 -8.66 17.24
N THR A 402 -41.74 -9.13 16.05
CA THR A 402 -42.92 -8.65 15.33
C THR A 402 -44.16 -8.70 16.21
N GLY A 403 -44.81 -7.55 16.44
CA GLY A 403 -46.00 -7.41 17.28
C GLY A 403 -45.73 -7.11 18.77
N GLN A 404 -44.47 -7.07 19.21
CA GLN A 404 -44.09 -6.59 20.53
C GLN A 404 -43.79 -5.08 20.51
N ILE A 405 -43.98 -4.45 21.66
CA ILE A 405 -43.58 -3.06 21.89
C ILE A 405 -42.43 -3.01 22.91
N CYS A 406 -41.67 -1.92 22.89
CA CYS A 406 -40.72 -1.62 23.95
C CYS A 406 -41.40 -0.80 25.04
N SER A 407 -41.58 -1.38 26.21
CA SER A 407 -42.07 -0.67 27.39
C SER A 407 -41.01 -0.73 28.47
N ILE A 408 -40.62 0.43 29.03
CA ILE A 408 -39.62 0.57 30.10
C ILE A 408 -38.30 -0.20 29.85
N GLY A 409 -37.91 -0.37 28.58
CA GLY A 409 -36.68 -1.07 28.18
C GLY A 409 -36.81 -2.59 28.10
N VAL A 410 -38.03 -3.12 28.07
CA VAL A 410 -38.31 -4.55 27.91
C VAL A 410 -39.27 -4.76 26.74
N CYS A 411 -38.94 -5.71 25.87
CA CYS A 411 -39.83 -6.14 24.80
C CYS A 411 -40.94 -7.03 25.34
N GLY A 412 -42.19 -6.71 25.02
CA GLY A 412 -43.33 -7.48 25.48
C GLY A 412 -44.60 -7.23 24.66
N ALA A 413 -45.62 -8.04 24.92
CA ALA A 413 -46.96 -7.80 24.41
C ALA A 413 -47.58 -6.60 25.15
N CYS A 414 -48.43 -5.83 24.46
CA CYS A 414 -49.10 -4.69 25.08
C CYS A 414 -50.12 -5.18 26.12
N ALA A 415 -49.91 -4.85 27.40
CA ALA A 415 -50.83 -5.18 28.50
C ALA A 415 -51.99 -4.17 28.61
N GLY A 416 -52.59 -3.78 27.47
CA GLY A 416 -53.58 -2.72 27.37
C GLY A 416 -53.89 -2.37 25.91
N THR A 417 -54.34 -1.14 25.66
CA THR A 417 -54.52 -0.63 24.29
C THR A 417 -53.34 0.27 23.90
N LEU A 418 -52.82 0.07 22.69
CA LEU A 418 -51.73 0.86 22.16
C LEU A 418 -52.25 2.23 21.70
N CYS A 419 -51.94 3.28 22.45
CA CYS A 419 -52.25 4.66 22.10
C CYS A 419 -50.98 5.36 21.65
N GLY A 420 -50.79 5.44 20.33
CA GLY A 420 -49.52 5.88 19.73
C GLY A 420 -48.43 4.84 19.95
N THR A 421 -47.39 5.19 20.71
CA THR A 421 -46.27 4.29 21.06
C THR A 421 -46.33 3.78 22.49
N LEU A 422 -47.35 4.16 23.27
CA LEU A 422 -47.48 3.81 24.68
C LEU A 422 -48.64 2.85 24.91
N CYS A 423 -48.38 1.75 25.63
CA CYS A 423 -49.43 0.87 26.11
C CYS A 423 -50.14 1.50 27.28
N THR A 424 -51.43 1.74 27.08
CA THR A 424 -52.25 2.53 27.98
C THR A 424 -53.42 1.69 28.48
N ASP A 425 -53.71 1.77 29.77
CA ASP A 425 -54.93 1.20 30.33
C ASP A 425 -56.06 2.21 30.24
N LEU A 426 -56.92 2.04 29.23
CA LEU A 426 -58.06 2.91 28.97
C LEU A 426 -59.07 2.94 30.12
N ALA A 427 -58.97 2.04 31.11
CA ALA A 427 -59.86 2.01 32.26
C ALA A 427 -59.52 3.07 33.32
N ILE A 428 -58.28 3.56 33.34
CA ILE A 428 -57.76 4.41 34.42
C ILE A 428 -56.93 5.60 33.93
N ASP A 429 -56.60 5.66 32.63
CA ASP A 429 -55.77 6.73 32.08
C ASP A 429 -56.62 7.96 31.71
N ASP A 430 -56.42 9.06 32.43
CA ASP A 430 -57.15 10.33 32.22
C ASP A 430 -56.92 10.95 30.83
N ALA A 431 -55.85 10.60 30.12
CA ALA A 431 -55.56 11.11 28.78
C ALA A 431 -56.12 10.22 27.66
N ASN A 432 -56.57 9.00 27.99
CA ASN A 432 -56.99 7.98 27.01
C ASN A 432 -58.21 7.19 27.53
N CYS A 433 -59.14 7.88 28.19
CA CYS A 433 -60.22 7.21 28.90
C CYS A 433 -61.22 6.56 27.94
N GLY A 434 -61.30 5.23 27.96
CA GLY A 434 -62.16 4.43 27.09
C GLY A 434 -61.78 4.36 25.62
N SER A 435 -61.03 5.32 25.10
CA SER A 435 -60.39 5.26 23.78
C SER A 435 -59.15 6.16 23.73
N CYS A 436 -58.22 5.87 22.82
CA CYS A 436 -56.99 6.65 22.68
C CYS A 436 -57.28 8.12 22.34
N GLY A 437 -56.66 9.03 23.09
CA GLY A 437 -56.86 10.48 22.93
C GLY A 437 -58.16 11.03 23.52
N HIS A 438 -58.98 10.20 24.18
CA HIS A 438 -60.16 10.68 24.91
C HIS A 438 -59.76 11.20 26.29
N VAL A 439 -59.41 12.48 26.36
CA VAL A 439 -58.92 13.13 27.57
C VAL A 439 -60.09 13.54 28.48
N CYS A 440 -60.08 13.12 29.75
CA CYS A 440 -60.98 13.64 30.77
C CYS A 440 -60.62 15.08 31.10
N THR A 441 -61.55 16.00 30.87
CA THR A 441 -61.36 17.41 31.20
C THR A 441 -61.50 17.61 32.71
N ARG A 442 -60.56 18.35 33.31
CA ARG A 442 -60.62 18.64 34.76
C ARG A 442 -61.96 19.29 35.11
N PRO A 443 -62.66 18.84 36.18
CA PRO A 443 -62.18 18.00 37.28
C PRO A 443 -62.41 16.48 37.11
N MET A 444 -62.85 16.00 35.96
CA MET A 444 -63.17 14.58 35.76
C MET A 444 -61.94 13.69 35.74
N VAL A 445 -62.11 12.43 36.17
CA VAL A 445 -61.08 11.38 36.16
C VAL A 445 -61.61 10.14 35.43
N CYS A 446 -60.70 9.34 34.88
CA CYS A 446 -61.04 8.11 34.17
C CYS A 446 -61.27 6.96 35.13
N ARG A 447 -62.45 6.34 35.05
CA ARG A 447 -62.76 5.13 35.79
C ARG A 447 -63.60 4.18 34.96
N SER A 448 -63.18 2.93 34.86
CA SER A 448 -63.89 1.91 34.08
C SER A 448 -64.20 2.37 32.65
N ARG A 449 -63.28 3.12 32.02
CA ARG A 449 -63.37 3.65 30.65
C ARG A 449 -64.31 4.84 30.45
N VAL A 450 -64.75 5.49 31.52
CA VAL A 450 -65.63 6.66 31.46
C VAL A 450 -65.04 7.80 32.29
N CYS A 451 -65.11 9.03 31.78
CA CYS A 451 -64.78 10.22 32.54
C CYS A 451 -65.92 10.51 33.51
N VAL A 452 -65.66 10.36 34.80
CA VAL A 452 -66.64 10.57 35.87
C VAL A 452 -66.25 11.78 36.72
N SER A 453 -67.25 12.45 37.28
CA SER A 453 -66.98 13.51 38.24
C SER A 453 -66.43 12.91 39.55
N PRO A 454 -65.59 13.64 40.31
CA PRO A 454 -65.11 13.17 41.62
C PRO A 454 -66.24 12.98 42.65
N GLU A 455 -67.47 13.40 42.36
CA GLU A 455 -68.61 13.31 43.28
C GLU A 455 -69.46 12.05 43.03
N GLU A 456 -69.27 11.37 41.88
CA GLU A 456 -69.95 10.12 41.50
C GLU A 456 -69.10 8.88 41.88
N GLN A 457 -68.48 8.89 43.06
CA GLN A 457 -67.49 7.88 43.48
C GLN A 457 -68.06 6.55 44.01
N ASP A 458 -69.38 6.41 44.14
CA ASP A 458 -70.03 5.21 44.71
C ASP A 458 -70.35 4.12 43.66
#